data_AF-A0A1G0XU13-F1
#
_entry.id   AF-A0A1G0XU13-F1
#
_cell.length_a   1.000
_cell.length_b   1.000
_cell.length_c   1.000
_cell.angle_alpha   90.00
_cell.angle_beta   90.00
_cell.angle_gamma   90.00
#
_symmetry.space_group_name_H-M   'P 1'
#
loop_
_entity.id
_entity.type
_entity.pdbx_description
1 polymer ?
#
loop_
_entity_poly.entity_id
_entity_poly.type
_entity_poly.pdbx_seq_one_letter_code
_entity_poly.pdbx_strand_id
1 'polypeptide(L)'
;MGGRKTENKDKILSLYEDGVRVVTRGKESSEVEFGNVLYLAEQADGLVVDFKLYRDAAPGDVKQLAESLDRLSARDLEVKALAGDRGFDGPTTRNRLMKEKIYNAICPRSREELKKRQDEQKFIMMQKRRAQTEGRIAIVRNGFVGNPASGKSFEQRERDLAWAVFSHNLWVLARLPEAEEDGLLKTG
;
A
#
# COMPACT_ATOMS: atom_id res chain seq x y z
N MET A 1 24.82 19.87 -30.27
CA MET A 1 25.78 19.58 -29.18
C MET A 1 25.05 18.78 -28.11
N GLY A 2 25.40 17.51 -27.95
CA GLY A 2 24.59 16.49 -27.27
C GLY A 2 24.48 16.69 -25.76
N GLY A 3 23.24 16.72 -25.26
CA GLY A 3 22.96 16.63 -23.83
C GLY A 3 23.30 15.22 -23.35
N ARG A 4 24.35 15.08 -22.54
CA ARG A 4 24.65 13.83 -21.84
C ARG A 4 23.48 13.49 -20.93
N LYS A 5 22.92 12.29 -21.10
CA LYS A 5 22.00 11.66 -20.15
C LYS A 5 22.81 11.31 -18.90
N THR A 6 22.65 12.07 -17.83
CA THR A 6 23.17 11.69 -16.51
C THR A 6 22.26 10.64 -15.89
N GLU A 7 22.82 9.57 -15.33
CA GLU A 7 22.05 8.55 -14.61
C GLU A 7 21.35 9.17 -13.38
N ASN A 8 20.18 8.64 -13.02
CA ASN A 8 19.34 9.20 -11.95
C ASN A 8 20.03 9.19 -10.56
N LYS A 9 21.14 8.46 -10.43
CA LYS A 9 21.97 8.42 -9.22
C LYS A 9 22.80 9.69 -9.02
N ASP A 10 23.06 10.45 -10.08
CA ASP A 10 23.99 11.59 -10.07
C ASP A 10 23.28 12.94 -10.09
N LYS A 11 21.96 12.96 -9.89
CA LYS A 11 21.18 14.20 -9.84
C LYS A 11 20.95 14.60 -8.39
N ILE A 12 21.68 15.62 -7.93
CA ILE A 12 21.33 16.36 -6.71
C ILE A 12 20.12 17.24 -7.06
N LEU A 13 18.96 16.88 -6.53
CA LEU A 13 17.66 17.47 -6.94
C LEU A 13 17.09 18.47 -5.92
N SER A 14 17.80 18.68 -4.81
CA SER A 14 17.54 19.70 -3.80
C SER A 14 18.87 20.15 -3.21
N LEU A 15 19.06 21.46 -3.03
CA LEU A 15 20.28 22.03 -2.44
C LEU A 15 20.45 21.69 -0.94
N TYR A 16 19.42 21.10 -0.32
CA TYR A 16 19.35 20.83 1.13
C TYR A 16 18.99 19.37 1.49
N GLU A 17 18.73 18.50 0.50
CA GLU A 17 18.20 17.15 0.74
C GLU A 17 18.84 16.12 -0.20
N ASP A 18 19.86 15.41 0.27
CA ASP A 18 20.58 14.38 -0.50
C ASP A 18 19.75 13.11 -0.80
N GLY A 19 18.57 12.97 -0.18
CA GLY A 19 17.78 11.73 -0.18
C GLY A 19 16.42 11.80 -0.87
N VAL A 20 16.10 12.88 -1.58
CA VAL A 20 14.80 13.03 -2.27
C VAL A 20 14.96 12.73 -3.76
N ARG A 21 14.26 11.70 -4.24
CA ARG A 21 14.30 11.26 -5.64
C ARG A 21 12.92 11.36 -6.30
N VAL A 22 12.97 11.52 -7.62
CA VAL A 22 11.80 11.59 -8.52
C VAL A 22 11.07 10.25 -8.57
N VAL A 23 9.78 10.24 -8.21
CA VAL A 23 8.89 9.12 -8.48
C VAL A 23 8.16 9.42 -9.79
N THR A 24 8.49 8.69 -10.87
CA THR A 24 7.74 8.81 -12.13
C THR A 24 6.46 7.99 -12.05
N ARG A 25 5.32 8.64 -11.83
CA ARG A 25 4.00 8.00 -11.95
C ARG A 25 3.66 7.90 -13.44
N GLY A 26 3.74 6.70 -14.00
CA GLY A 26 3.65 6.50 -15.46
C GLY A 26 2.33 7.00 -16.07
N LYS A 27 2.43 8.08 -16.86
CA LYS A 27 1.88 8.28 -18.22
C LYS A 27 2.54 9.52 -18.82
N GLU A 28 2.70 9.53 -20.15
CA GLU A 28 3.34 10.58 -20.94
C GLU A 28 2.85 11.97 -20.50
N SER A 29 3.79 12.87 -20.16
CA SER A 29 3.63 14.20 -19.51
C SER A 29 3.60 14.25 -17.97
N SER A 30 4.08 13.23 -17.27
CA SER A 30 3.95 13.14 -15.80
C SER A 30 4.76 14.19 -15.04
N GLU A 31 4.04 15.01 -14.26
CA GLU A 31 4.54 15.80 -13.15
C GLU A 31 5.44 14.95 -12.24
N VAL A 32 6.61 15.51 -11.91
CA VAL A 32 7.58 14.89 -11.01
C VAL A 32 7.12 15.09 -9.58
N GLU A 33 6.57 14.05 -8.95
CA GLU A 33 6.32 14.04 -7.51
C GLU A 33 7.60 13.62 -6.77
N PHE A 34 8.04 14.46 -5.84
CA PHE A 34 9.16 14.18 -4.94
C PHE A 34 8.66 13.40 -3.72
N GLY A 35 9.22 12.23 -3.42
CA GLY A 35 8.81 11.44 -2.25
C GLY A 35 9.33 10.01 -2.21
N ASN A 36 9.06 9.31 -1.09
CA ASN A 36 9.32 7.88 -0.95
C ASN A 36 8.03 7.09 -1.25
N VAL A 37 8.17 5.92 -1.88
CA VAL A 37 7.04 5.01 -2.10
C VAL A 37 6.64 4.38 -0.76
N LEU A 38 5.33 4.38 -0.49
CA LEU A 38 4.72 3.75 0.67
C LEU A 38 3.92 2.52 0.24
N TYR A 39 4.26 1.37 0.79
CA TYR A 39 3.40 0.19 0.82
C TYR A 39 2.59 0.17 2.12
N LEU A 40 1.30 -0.14 2.04
CA LEU A 40 0.42 -0.25 3.20
C LEU A 40 -0.57 -1.39 2.99
N ALA A 41 -0.76 -2.21 4.03
CA ALA A 41 -1.73 -3.29 4.08
C ALA A 41 -2.59 -3.16 5.34
N GLU A 42 -3.90 -3.33 5.17
CA GLU A 42 -4.88 -3.26 6.23
C GLU A 42 -5.68 -4.56 6.37
N GLN A 43 -6.26 -4.78 7.55
CA GLN A 43 -7.19 -5.87 7.85
C GLN A 43 -8.66 -5.44 7.68
N ALA A 44 -9.60 -6.38 7.83
CA ALA A 44 -11.03 -6.20 7.60
C ALA A 44 -11.66 -5.02 8.37
N ASP A 45 -11.30 -4.83 9.64
CA ASP A 45 -11.82 -3.73 10.47
C ASP A 45 -11.02 -2.43 10.29
N GLY A 46 -10.15 -2.36 9.27
CA GLY A 46 -9.45 -1.14 8.88
C GLY A 46 -8.16 -0.86 9.66
N LEU A 47 -7.69 -1.77 10.52
CA LEU A 47 -6.37 -1.64 11.15
C LEU A 47 -5.26 -1.86 10.10
N VAL A 48 -4.24 -1.01 10.12
CA VAL A 48 -3.03 -1.21 9.33
C VAL A 48 -2.19 -2.29 10.01
N VAL A 49 -1.93 -3.39 9.30
CA VAL A 49 -1.22 -4.57 9.82
C VAL A 49 0.18 -4.73 9.24
N ASP A 50 0.46 -4.07 8.12
CA ASP A 50 1.82 -3.94 7.59
C ASP A 50 1.97 -2.63 6.80
N PHE A 51 3.17 -2.05 6.85
CA PHE A 51 3.54 -0.90 6.05
C PHE A 51 5.05 -0.89 5.80
N LYS A 52 5.47 -0.30 4.69
CA LYS A 52 6.88 -0.09 4.38
C LYS A 52 7.09 1.19 3.59
N LEU A 53 7.95 2.07 4.11
CA LEU A 53 8.49 3.19 3.36
C LEU A 53 9.79 2.75 2.70
N TYR A 54 9.90 2.93 1.37
CA TYR A 54 11.12 2.57 0.64
C TYR A 54 12.04 3.78 0.54
N ARG A 55 13.26 3.64 1.07
CA ARG A 55 14.32 4.66 1.00
C ARG A 55 14.75 4.93 -0.43
N ASP A 56 15.00 3.85 -1.16
CA ASP A 56 15.37 3.84 -2.57
C ASP A 56 14.17 3.50 -3.46
N ALA A 57 14.42 3.29 -4.74
CA ALA A 57 13.40 2.84 -5.68
C ALA A 57 12.70 1.58 -5.15
N ALA A 58 11.38 1.65 -4.97
CA ALA A 58 10.61 0.50 -4.53
C ALA A 58 10.67 -0.61 -5.58
N PRO A 59 10.72 -1.88 -5.15
CA PRO A 59 10.60 -2.99 -6.08
C PRO A 59 9.21 -2.99 -6.72
N GLY A 60 9.01 -3.74 -7.80
CA GLY A 60 7.69 -3.86 -8.42
C GLY A 60 6.65 -4.43 -7.44
N ASP A 61 5.39 -4.05 -7.63
CA ASP A 61 4.26 -4.36 -6.73
C ASP A 61 4.20 -5.83 -6.29
N VAL A 62 4.36 -6.78 -7.23
CA VAL A 62 4.41 -8.23 -6.95
C VAL A 62 5.45 -8.58 -5.88
N LYS A 63 6.63 -7.97 -5.93
CA LYS A 63 7.71 -8.21 -4.96
C LYS A 63 7.41 -7.51 -3.64
N GLN A 64 6.86 -6.30 -3.65
CA GLN A 64 6.42 -5.62 -2.42
C GLN A 64 5.39 -6.46 -1.65
N LEU A 65 4.43 -7.06 -2.36
CA LEU A 65 3.43 -7.94 -1.77
C LEU A 65 4.05 -9.21 -1.19
N ALA A 66 4.99 -9.84 -1.90
CA ALA A 66 5.70 -11.01 -1.37
C ALA A 66 6.43 -10.67 -0.05
N GLU A 67 7.16 -9.54 -0.02
CA GLU A 67 7.84 -9.08 1.19
C GLU A 67 6.86 -8.77 2.33
N SER A 68 5.67 -8.25 2.02
CA SER A 68 4.59 -8.03 2.99
C SER A 68 4.06 -9.33 3.58
N LEU A 69 3.77 -10.33 2.75
CA LEU A 69 3.32 -11.65 3.22
C LEU A 69 4.40 -12.34 4.07
N ASP A 70 5.68 -12.16 3.75
CA ASP A 70 6.79 -12.65 4.58
C ASP A 70 6.80 -11.97 5.95
N ARG A 71 6.64 -10.65 6.00
CA ARG A 71 6.55 -9.89 7.27
C ARG A 71 5.34 -10.27 8.11
N LEU A 72 4.18 -10.48 7.48
CA LEU A 72 2.95 -10.91 8.16
C LEU A 72 3.10 -12.31 8.73
N SER A 73 3.64 -13.25 7.94
CA SER A 73 3.92 -14.61 8.41
C SER A 73 4.94 -14.63 9.54
N ALA A 74 5.97 -13.77 9.52
CA ALA A 74 6.95 -13.67 10.60
C ALA A 74 6.37 -13.09 11.91
N ARG A 75 5.18 -12.48 11.85
CA ARG A 75 4.41 -11.99 13.00
C ARG A 75 3.28 -12.95 13.41
N ASP A 76 3.26 -14.17 12.85
CA ASP A 76 2.20 -15.17 13.04
C ASP A 76 0.79 -14.67 12.70
N LEU A 77 0.68 -13.73 11.74
CA LEU A 77 -0.60 -13.22 11.25
C LEU A 77 -1.09 -14.04 10.06
N GLU A 78 -2.15 -14.82 10.26
CA GLU A 78 -2.78 -15.61 9.20
C GLU A 78 -3.56 -14.72 8.22
N VAL A 79 -3.24 -14.83 6.92
CA VAL A 79 -3.94 -14.11 5.85
C VAL A 79 -4.91 -15.06 5.14
N LYS A 80 -6.22 -14.90 5.36
CA LYS A 80 -7.24 -15.76 4.74
C LYS A 80 -7.64 -15.33 3.33
N ALA A 81 -7.57 -14.03 3.06
CA ALA A 81 -7.96 -13.45 1.78
C ALA A 81 -7.19 -12.15 1.55
N LEU A 82 -6.84 -11.89 0.29
CA LEU A 82 -6.06 -10.72 -0.09
C LEU A 82 -6.71 -10.01 -1.28
N ALA A 83 -7.06 -8.73 -1.10
CA ALA A 83 -7.45 -7.83 -2.18
C ALA A 83 -6.36 -6.81 -2.45
N GLY A 84 -6.25 -6.36 -3.69
CA GLY A 84 -5.24 -5.39 -4.09
C GLY A 84 -5.40 -4.95 -5.54
N ASP A 85 -4.61 -3.95 -5.93
CA ASP A 85 -4.57 -3.41 -7.28
C ASP A 85 -4.01 -4.39 -8.31
N ARG A 86 -4.31 -4.10 -9.60
CA ARG A 86 -3.85 -4.91 -10.74
C ARG A 86 -2.33 -5.02 -10.85
N GLY A 87 -1.59 -4.09 -10.23
CA GLY A 87 -0.14 -4.13 -10.17
C GLY A 87 0.39 -5.35 -9.42
N PHE A 88 -0.29 -5.76 -8.34
CA PHE A 88 0.06 -6.91 -7.51
C PHE A 88 -0.24 -8.27 -8.15
N ASP A 89 -1.06 -8.29 -9.21
CA ASP A 89 -1.40 -9.51 -9.93
C ASP A 89 -0.21 -9.98 -10.80
N GLY A 90 0.21 -11.24 -10.62
CA GLY A 90 1.29 -11.84 -11.38
C GLY A 90 1.43 -13.35 -11.11
N PRO A 91 2.14 -14.11 -11.96
CA PRO A 91 2.26 -15.56 -11.83
C PRO A 91 2.81 -15.99 -10.47
N THR A 92 3.86 -15.32 -9.98
CA THR A 92 4.47 -15.59 -8.67
C THR A 92 3.49 -15.36 -7.54
N THR A 93 2.75 -14.25 -7.56
CA THR A 93 1.71 -13.94 -6.57
C THR A 93 0.64 -15.03 -6.59
N ARG A 94 0.09 -15.36 -7.76
CA ARG A 94 -0.97 -16.37 -7.90
C ARG A 94 -0.54 -17.72 -7.34
N ASN A 95 0.66 -18.17 -7.69
CA ASN A 95 1.21 -19.44 -7.20
C ASN A 95 1.40 -19.45 -5.69
N ARG A 96 1.90 -18.35 -5.11
CA ARG A 96 2.08 -18.22 -3.67
C ARG A 96 0.74 -18.26 -2.93
N LEU A 97 -0.23 -17.45 -3.36
CA LEU A 97 -1.57 -17.41 -2.74
C LEU A 97 -2.25 -18.78 -2.80
N MET A 98 -2.12 -19.51 -3.92
CA MET A 98 -2.64 -20.88 -4.01
C MET A 98 -1.94 -21.84 -3.03
N LYS A 99 -0.60 -21.80 -2.95
CA LYS A 99 0.19 -22.65 -2.04
C LYS A 99 -0.16 -22.40 -0.57
N GLU A 100 -0.32 -21.14 -0.20
CA GLU A 100 -0.65 -20.70 1.15
C GLU A 100 -2.17 -20.76 1.44
N LYS A 101 -2.98 -21.24 0.49
CA LYS A 101 -4.45 -21.33 0.57
C LYS A 101 -5.13 -19.99 0.88
N ILE A 102 -4.51 -18.89 0.45
CA ILE A 102 -5.04 -17.54 0.58
C ILE A 102 -6.00 -17.28 -0.57
N TYR A 103 -7.21 -16.84 -0.26
CA TYR A 103 -8.18 -16.46 -1.28
C TYR A 103 -7.69 -15.22 -2.05
N ASN A 104 -7.36 -15.41 -3.33
CA ASN A 104 -6.87 -14.35 -4.20
C ASN A 104 -8.03 -13.46 -4.67
N ALA A 105 -8.20 -12.28 -4.08
CA ALA A 105 -9.13 -11.24 -4.52
C ALA A 105 -8.41 -10.04 -5.16
N ILE A 106 -7.15 -10.18 -5.59
CA ILE A 106 -6.44 -9.13 -6.31
C ILE A 106 -7.17 -8.88 -7.63
N CYS A 107 -7.34 -7.60 -7.98
CA CYS A 107 -7.95 -7.20 -9.24
C CYS A 107 -7.13 -7.77 -10.42
N PRO A 108 -7.68 -8.66 -11.26
CA PRO A 108 -6.92 -9.27 -12.34
C PRO A 108 -6.56 -8.25 -13.43
N ARG A 109 -5.43 -8.46 -14.10
CA ARG A 109 -5.02 -7.65 -15.26
C ARG A 109 -5.90 -7.89 -16.49
N SER A 110 -6.41 -9.12 -16.67
CA SER A 110 -7.29 -9.47 -17.78
C SER A 110 -8.72 -8.96 -17.53
N ARG A 111 -9.29 -8.26 -18.52
CA ARG A 111 -10.68 -7.80 -18.48
C ARG A 111 -11.68 -8.96 -18.51
N GLU A 112 -11.34 -10.04 -19.21
CA GLU A 112 -12.19 -11.23 -19.29
C GLU A 112 -12.24 -11.97 -17.97
N GLU A 113 -11.08 -12.12 -17.31
CA GLU A 113 -10.97 -12.71 -15.98
C GLU A 113 -11.72 -11.87 -14.95
N LEU A 114 -11.62 -10.52 -15.04
CA LEU A 114 -12.40 -9.63 -14.19
C LEU A 114 -13.91 -9.85 -14.35
N LYS A 115 -14.42 -9.93 -15.59
CA LYS A 115 -15.84 -10.17 -15.86
C LYS A 115 -16.32 -11.50 -15.28
N LYS A 116 -15.54 -12.58 -15.45
CA LYS A 116 -15.89 -13.90 -14.90
C LYS A 116 -16.01 -13.90 -13.38
N ARG A 117 -15.20 -13.07 -12.70
CA ARG A 117 -15.19 -12.98 -11.23
C ARG A 117 -16.19 -11.96 -10.69
N GLN A 118 -16.79 -11.14 -11.53
CA GLN A 118 -17.79 -10.16 -11.10
C GLN A 118 -19.08 -10.81 -10.57
N ASP A 119 -19.32 -12.08 -10.86
CA ASP A 119 -20.46 -12.84 -10.32
C ASP A 119 -20.15 -13.48 -8.95
N GLU A 120 -18.88 -13.52 -8.56
CA GLU A 120 -18.43 -14.14 -7.32
C GLU A 120 -18.64 -13.18 -6.13
N GLN A 121 -19.64 -13.46 -5.29
CA GLN A 121 -20.01 -12.58 -4.16
C GLN A 121 -18.84 -12.21 -3.24
N LYS A 122 -17.98 -13.19 -2.92
CA LYS A 122 -16.79 -12.96 -2.10
C LYS A 122 -15.79 -12.02 -2.77
N PHE A 123 -15.61 -12.13 -4.09
CA PHE A 123 -14.75 -11.23 -4.85
C PHE A 123 -15.30 -9.80 -4.88
N ILE A 124 -16.61 -9.63 -5.10
CA ILE A 124 -17.26 -8.33 -5.09
C ILE A 124 -17.08 -7.64 -3.74
N MET A 125 -17.30 -8.35 -2.64
CA MET A 125 -17.13 -7.82 -1.27
C MET A 125 -15.69 -7.35 -1.03
N MET A 126 -14.71 -8.17 -1.42
CA MET A 126 -13.30 -7.85 -1.28
C MET A 126 -12.87 -6.67 -2.18
N GLN A 127 -13.44 -6.54 -3.37
CA GLN A 127 -13.19 -5.40 -4.27
C GLN A 127 -13.80 -4.08 -3.76
N LYS A 128 -14.97 -4.14 -3.09
CA LYS A 128 -15.52 -2.98 -2.37
C LYS A 128 -14.61 -2.54 -1.24
N ARG A 129 -14.04 -3.50 -0.49
CA ARG A 129 -13.06 -3.22 0.57
C ARG A 129 -11.78 -2.58 0.03
N ARG A 130 -11.24 -3.08 -1.08
CA ARG A 130 -10.06 -2.49 -1.76
C ARG A 130 -10.23 -0.98 -2.00
N ALA A 131 -11.42 -0.55 -2.43
CA ALA A 131 -11.68 0.87 -2.71
C ALA A 131 -11.59 1.75 -1.45
N GLN A 132 -11.81 1.19 -0.26
CA GLN A 132 -11.70 1.94 1.00
C GLN A 132 -10.23 2.16 1.42
N THR A 133 -9.30 1.29 1.01
CA THR A 133 -7.87 1.39 1.35
C THR A 133 -7.25 2.70 0.86
N GLU A 134 -7.68 3.23 -0.30
CA GLU A 134 -7.23 4.54 -0.80
C GLU A 134 -7.63 5.68 0.17
N GLY A 135 -8.83 5.59 0.76
CA GLY A 135 -9.29 6.51 1.79
C GLY A 135 -8.45 6.42 3.07
N ARG A 136 -8.08 5.20 3.51
CA ARG A 136 -7.17 5.03 4.66
C ARG A 136 -5.79 5.61 4.40
N ILE A 137 -5.21 5.37 3.21
CA ILE A 137 -3.93 5.97 2.83
C ILE A 137 -4.01 7.49 2.87
N ALA A 138 -5.10 8.08 2.38
CA ALA A 138 -5.32 9.52 2.45
C ALA A 138 -5.44 10.03 3.91
N ILE A 139 -6.13 9.31 4.79
CA ILE A 139 -6.23 9.65 6.22
C ILE A 139 -4.85 9.59 6.89
N VAL A 140 -4.09 8.50 6.70
CA VAL A 140 -2.75 8.36 7.28
C VAL A 140 -1.83 9.47 6.79
N ARG A 141 -1.83 9.74 5.48
CA ARG A 141 -0.99 10.79 4.88
C ARG A 141 -1.38 12.19 5.34
N ASN A 142 -2.65 12.56 5.22
CA ASN A 142 -3.10 13.94 5.39
C ASN A 142 -3.44 14.27 6.85
N GLY A 143 -3.97 13.30 7.59
CA GLY A 143 -4.44 13.47 8.96
C GLY A 143 -3.37 13.21 10.03
N PHE A 144 -2.38 12.36 9.75
CA PHE A 144 -1.42 11.93 10.76
C PHE A 144 0.05 12.23 10.41
N VAL A 145 0.47 12.11 9.15
CA VAL A 145 1.86 12.44 8.72
C VAL A 145 2.03 13.93 8.41
N GLY A 146 0.97 14.60 7.96
CA GLY A 146 1.00 15.98 7.46
C GLY A 146 1.42 16.07 5.99
N ASN A 147 1.03 17.17 5.32
CA ASN A 147 1.33 17.42 3.92
C ASN A 147 1.98 18.81 3.72
N PRO A 148 3.30 18.91 3.45
CA PRO A 148 4.27 17.81 3.35
C PRO A 148 4.65 17.25 4.73
N ALA A 149 5.20 16.02 4.76
CA ALA A 149 5.78 15.43 5.96
C ALA A 149 6.90 16.35 6.49
N SER A 150 6.91 16.62 7.80
CA SER A 150 7.86 17.58 8.40
C SER A 150 9.29 17.06 8.51
N GLY A 151 9.46 15.73 8.47
CA GLY A 151 10.76 15.05 8.52
C GLY A 151 11.62 15.34 7.29
N LYS A 152 12.81 15.88 7.52
CA LYS A 152 13.79 16.26 6.48
C LYS A 152 14.68 15.08 6.03
N SER A 153 14.88 14.10 6.91
CA SER A 153 15.59 12.85 6.61
C SER A 153 14.63 11.69 6.32
N PHE A 154 15.12 10.63 5.66
CA PHE A 154 14.34 9.42 5.49
C PHE A 154 13.96 8.79 6.85
N GLU A 155 14.91 8.75 7.79
CA GLU A 155 14.73 8.19 9.13
C GLU A 155 13.68 8.95 9.94
N GLN A 156 13.59 10.27 9.77
CA GLN A 156 12.49 11.05 10.33
C GLN A 156 11.17 10.68 9.69
N ARG A 157 11.08 10.65 8.36
CA ARG A 157 9.85 10.30 7.64
C ARG A 157 9.35 8.88 7.96
N GLU A 158 10.26 7.90 8.08
CA GLU A 158 9.91 6.52 8.45
C GLU A 158 9.37 6.45 9.89
N ARG A 159 9.95 7.21 10.82
CA ARG A 159 9.48 7.31 12.20
C ARG A 159 8.16 8.06 12.33
N ASP A 160 8.00 9.17 11.62
CA ASP A 160 6.76 9.95 11.60
C ASP A 160 5.61 9.10 11.04
N LEU A 161 5.88 8.34 9.98
CA LEU A 161 4.94 7.37 9.44
C LEU A 161 4.57 6.28 10.46
N ALA A 162 5.55 5.74 11.19
CA ALA A 162 5.27 4.74 12.21
C ALA A 162 4.34 5.29 13.31
N TRP A 163 4.58 6.51 13.79
CA TRP A 163 3.70 7.20 14.74
C TRP A 163 2.32 7.49 14.16
N ALA A 164 2.25 7.87 12.88
CA ALA A 164 0.99 8.10 12.20
C ALA A 164 0.14 6.82 12.09
N VAL A 165 0.76 5.70 11.69
CA VAL A 165 0.08 4.39 11.62
C VAL A 165 -0.38 3.93 13.00
N PHE A 166 0.46 4.09 14.03
CA PHE A 166 0.10 3.76 15.40
C PHE A 166 -1.11 4.58 15.88
N SER A 167 -1.05 5.90 15.69
CA SER A 167 -2.14 6.82 16.08
C SER A 167 -3.43 6.53 15.32
N HIS A 168 -3.33 6.24 14.02
CA HIS A 168 -4.45 5.79 13.19
C HIS A 168 -5.08 4.51 13.76
N ASN A 169 -4.28 3.49 14.07
CA ASN A 169 -4.80 2.24 14.60
C ASN A 169 -5.50 2.43 15.96
N LEU A 170 -4.95 3.27 16.86
CA LEU A 170 -5.64 3.63 18.11
C LEU A 170 -6.98 4.33 17.84
N TRP A 171 -7.01 5.25 16.86
CA TRP A 171 -8.22 5.95 16.44
C TRP A 171 -9.29 5.02 15.85
N VAL A 172 -8.89 3.98 15.11
CA VAL A 172 -9.79 2.92 14.63
C VAL A 172 -10.29 2.08 15.79
N LEU A 173 -9.39 1.57 16.64
CA LEU A 173 -9.74 0.72 17.78
C LEU A 173 -10.75 1.40 18.72
N ALA A 174 -10.58 2.70 18.98
CA ALA A 174 -11.49 3.46 19.83
C ALA A 174 -12.92 3.53 19.28
N ARG A 175 -13.11 3.36 17.97
CA ARG A 175 -14.43 3.42 17.30
C ARG A 175 -15.03 2.06 16.98
N LEU A 176 -14.27 0.97 17.12
CA LEU A 176 -14.81 -0.36 16.86
C LEU A 176 -16.04 -0.68 17.73
N PRO A 177 -16.07 -0.35 19.05
CA PRO A 177 -17.25 -0.60 19.87
C PRO A 177 -18.49 0.17 19.37
N GLU A 178 -18.33 1.44 18.99
CA GLU A 178 -19.40 2.27 18.44
C GLU A 178 -19.93 1.70 17.11
N ALA A 179 -19.03 1.22 16.24
CA ALA A 179 -19.39 0.59 14.96
C ALA A 179 -20.06 -0.79 15.13
N GLU A 180 -19.75 -1.50 16.22
CA GLU A 180 -20.39 -2.75 16.63
C GLU A 180 -21.82 -2.48 17.12
N GLU A 181 -22.00 -1.44 17.94
CA GLU A 181 -23.32 -0.99 18.43
C GLU A 181 -24.22 -0.48 17.29
N ASP A 182 -23.65 0.23 16.30
CA ASP A 182 -24.35 0.73 15.11
C ASP A 182 -24.61 -0.35 14.04
N GLY A 183 -24.15 -1.60 14.24
CA GLY A 183 -24.34 -2.71 13.29
C GLY A 183 -23.54 -2.59 11.98
N LEU A 184 -22.50 -1.75 11.96
CA LEU A 184 -21.65 -1.49 10.80
C LEU A 184 -20.51 -2.51 10.65
N LEU A 185 -20.21 -3.28 11.70
CA LEU A 185 -19.27 -4.40 11.65
C LEU A 185 -20.00 -5.70 11.30
N LYS A 186 -19.73 -6.24 10.10
CA LYS A 186 -20.22 -7.58 9.73
C LYS A 186 -19.24 -8.62 10.25
N THR A 187 -19.62 -9.26 11.35
CA THR A 187 -18.97 -10.50 11.84
C THR A 187 -19.10 -11.61 10.79
N GLY A 188 -17.98 -12.12 10.27
CA GLY A 188 -17.92 -13.34 9.44
C GLY A 188 -17.06 -13.25 8.19
#